data_AF-A0A9P7SH94-F1
#
_entry.id   AF-A0A9P7SH94-F1
#
_cell.length_a   1.000
_cell.length_b   1.000
_cell.length_c   1.000
_cell.angle_alpha   90.00
_cell.angle_beta   90.00
_cell.angle_gamma   90.00
#
_symmetry.space_group_name_H-M   'P 1'
#
loop_
_entity.id
_entity.type
_entity.pdbx_description
1 polymer ?
#
loop_
_entity_poly.entity_id
_entity_poly.type
_entity_poly.pdbx_seq_one_letter_code
_entity_poly.pdbx_strand_id
1 'polypeptide(L)'
;MSRMALMSPRSATISTHAVTLNSVNLVSRAVRPRSIFDAAPFARPILFRKWSHSRSLLRILEYVHLTGQDHRARLIPYTRAEDLQEQHRGRFLSWKALSEEQKTSGEHGEAPKPRLLSFEAEPTFTLGRRQDDLTAEQAARLKSPLRVSHTRPTQFAQSFIPQVRRTNRGGLTTYHGPGQLVLWPVLDMHSCLYPKYGVASYAHHLETTTQRFLSENFGIETYIARDEPGVWVSIKTGRPRKIAALGVHHRRYVTALGIAINLDIPVTGDESVNPWARFVPCGLDGKLVTSVAAEVGGHLPHGFDFEDLAGRWAALFEEGMLDVEKRRWGSTEAQDLGR
;
A
#
# COMPACT_ATOMS: atom_id res chain seq x y z
N MET A 1 -47.52 48.19 24.05
CA MET A 1 -47.40 49.22 25.11
C MET A 1 -47.56 48.54 26.46
N SER A 2 -46.49 48.59 27.27
CA SER A 2 -46.34 48.40 28.73
C SER A 2 -47.25 47.47 29.53
N ARG A 3 -46.67 46.50 30.25
CA ARG A 3 -46.08 46.68 31.59
C ARG A 3 -45.35 45.41 32.10
N MET A 4 -44.15 45.63 32.65
CA MET A 4 -43.39 44.70 33.51
C MET A 4 -44.05 44.55 34.89
N ALA A 5 -43.86 43.39 35.51
CA ALA A 5 -43.72 43.26 36.97
C ALA A 5 -42.78 42.09 37.30
N LEU A 6 -41.64 42.42 37.90
CA LEU A 6 -40.68 41.52 38.56
C LEU A 6 -41.17 41.23 39.99
N MET A 7 -40.98 40.01 40.49
CA MET A 7 -40.72 39.75 41.92
C MET A 7 -40.06 38.38 42.14
N SER A 8 -39.22 38.32 43.17
CA SER A 8 -38.01 37.50 43.35
C SER A 8 -38.20 36.15 44.10
N PRO A 9 -37.14 35.34 44.32
CA PRO A 9 -37.21 33.89 44.56
C PRO A 9 -37.38 33.48 46.03
N ARG A 10 -37.84 32.25 46.26
CA ARG A 10 -37.82 31.58 47.58
C ARG A 10 -36.92 30.33 47.57
N SER A 11 -36.02 30.31 48.55
CA SER A 11 -35.11 29.22 48.93
C SER A 11 -35.85 27.96 49.38
N ALA A 12 -35.27 26.78 49.12
CA ALA A 12 -35.66 25.52 49.75
C ALA A 12 -34.43 24.84 50.35
N THR A 13 -34.58 24.50 51.62
CA THR A 13 -33.58 24.08 52.59
C THR A 13 -33.31 22.57 52.52
N ILE A 14 -32.08 22.19 52.80
CA ILE A 14 -31.56 20.82 52.97
C ILE A 14 -32.17 20.19 54.23
N SER A 15 -32.62 18.93 54.13
CA SER A 15 -32.97 18.09 55.29
C SER A 15 -32.10 16.84 55.30
N THR A 16 -31.31 16.71 56.36
CA THR A 16 -30.50 15.55 56.75
C THR A 16 -31.35 14.62 57.61
N HIS A 17 -31.43 13.34 57.26
CA HIS A 17 -31.88 12.29 58.17
C HIS A 17 -30.79 11.22 58.30
N ALA A 18 -30.28 11.10 59.52
CA ALA A 18 -29.46 10.00 59.99
C ALA A 18 -30.39 8.84 60.38
N VAL A 19 -30.05 7.62 59.95
CA VAL A 19 -30.62 6.39 60.51
C VAL A 19 -29.48 5.43 60.84
N THR A 20 -29.54 4.97 62.07
CA THR A 20 -28.58 4.18 62.83
C THR A 20 -28.55 2.71 62.39
N LEU A 21 -27.37 2.11 62.53
CA LEU A 21 -27.05 0.70 62.30
C LEU A 21 -27.84 -0.25 63.21
N ASN A 22 -28.28 -1.37 62.64
CA ASN A 22 -28.49 -2.61 63.39
C ASN A 22 -27.97 -3.81 62.59
N SER A 23 -27.18 -4.61 63.27
CA SER A 23 -26.40 -5.75 62.81
C SER A 23 -27.23 -7.04 62.83
N VAL A 24 -27.23 -7.79 61.73
CA VAL A 24 -27.56 -9.23 61.72
C VAL A 24 -26.60 -9.94 60.77
N ASN A 25 -25.88 -10.91 61.31
CA ASN A 25 -24.96 -11.81 60.63
C ASN A 25 -25.71 -12.72 59.65
N LEU A 26 -25.27 -12.77 58.38
CA LEU A 26 -25.43 -13.95 57.54
C LEU A 26 -24.14 -14.25 56.78
N VAL A 27 -23.69 -15.47 57.01
CA VAL A 27 -22.51 -16.13 56.44
C VAL A 27 -22.62 -16.13 54.91
N SER A 28 -21.67 -15.49 54.21
CA SER A 28 -21.48 -15.67 52.77
C SER A 28 -20.05 -16.10 52.47
N ARG A 29 -19.94 -17.16 51.66
CA ARG A 29 -18.70 -17.78 51.18
C ARG A 29 -17.79 -16.73 50.54
N ALA A 30 -16.54 -16.70 51.00
CA ALA A 30 -15.47 -15.94 50.36
C ALA A 30 -15.21 -16.47 48.93
N VAL A 31 -15.71 -15.75 47.92
CA VAL A 31 -15.25 -15.84 46.54
C VAL A 31 -14.20 -14.76 46.36
N ARG A 32 -12.93 -15.16 46.22
CA ARG A 32 -11.83 -14.23 45.91
C ARG A 32 -12.10 -13.52 44.58
N PRO A 33 -11.77 -12.22 44.44
CA PRO A 33 -11.82 -11.56 43.14
C PRO A 33 -10.78 -12.20 42.22
N ARG A 34 -11.23 -12.82 41.12
CA ARG A 34 -10.32 -13.27 40.04
C ARG A 34 -9.79 -12.03 39.34
N SER A 35 -8.48 -11.84 39.48
CA SER A 35 -7.62 -11.09 38.57
C SER A 35 -8.02 -11.39 37.11
N ILE A 36 -8.49 -10.38 36.39
CA ILE A 36 -8.60 -10.42 34.91
C ILE A 36 -7.27 -9.91 34.36
N PHE A 37 -6.23 -10.72 34.55
CA PHE A 37 -4.99 -10.67 33.79
C PHE A 37 -4.62 -12.13 33.54
N ASP A 38 -5.29 -12.74 32.57
CA ASP A 38 -4.88 -13.99 31.93
C ASP A 38 -5.65 -14.09 30.60
N ALA A 39 -5.20 -13.30 29.62
CA ALA A 39 -5.49 -13.56 28.22
C ALA A 39 -4.26 -14.27 27.63
N ALA A 40 -4.40 -15.57 27.42
CA ALA A 40 -3.37 -16.44 26.86
C ALA A 40 -2.91 -15.95 25.46
N PRO A 41 -1.60 -16.05 25.13
CA PRO A 41 -1.10 -15.69 23.83
C PRO A 41 -1.38 -16.84 22.84
N PHE A 42 -2.46 -16.75 22.08
CA PHE A 42 -2.60 -17.55 20.85
C PHE A 42 -1.91 -16.84 19.68
N ALA A 43 -0.62 -16.56 19.83
CA ALA A 43 0.24 -16.31 18.68
C ALA A 43 0.70 -17.69 18.17
N ARG A 44 0.10 -18.16 17.07
CA ARG A 44 0.76 -19.24 16.31
C ARG A 44 2.17 -18.75 16.00
N PRO A 45 3.23 -19.56 16.25
CA PRO A 45 4.57 -19.16 15.86
C PRO A 45 4.54 -18.92 14.34
N ILE A 46 4.78 -17.66 13.95
CA ILE A 46 5.03 -17.32 12.56
C ILE A 46 6.32 -18.06 12.22
N LEU A 47 6.17 -19.22 11.56
CA LEU A 47 7.29 -19.99 11.05
C LEU A 47 7.89 -19.17 9.92
N PHE A 48 8.86 -18.32 10.26
CA PHE A 48 9.71 -17.66 9.28
C PHE A 48 10.47 -18.75 8.53
N ARG A 49 9.95 -19.13 7.36
CA ARG A 49 10.61 -20.04 6.43
C ARG A 49 12.01 -19.47 6.19
N LYS A 50 13.07 -20.28 6.37
CA LYS A 50 14.46 -19.84 6.14
C LYS A 50 14.52 -19.05 4.83
N TRP A 51 15.00 -17.80 4.90
CA TRP A 51 15.17 -16.90 3.76
C TRP A 51 16.24 -17.49 2.84
N SER A 52 15.87 -18.42 1.97
CA SER A 52 16.78 -18.93 0.96
C SER A 52 16.89 -17.89 -0.15
N HIS A 53 18.12 -17.45 -0.46
CA HIS A 53 18.44 -16.54 -1.56
C HIS A 53 18.33 -17.25 -2.92
N SER A 54 17.22 -17.96 -3.15
CA SER A 54 16.94 -18.53 -4.46
C SER A 54 16.51 -17.39 -5.36
N ARG A 55 17.48 -16.74 -6.02
CA ARG A 55 17.21 -15.92 -7.21
C ARG A 55 16.52 -16.85 -8.20
N SER A 56 15.19 -16.79 -8.27
CA SER A 56 14.44 -17.48 -9.30
C SER A 56 14.99 -17.02 -10.64
N LEU A 57 15.37 -17.96 -11.50
CA LEU A 57 15.74 -17.63 -12.87
C LEU A 57 14.47 -17.18 -13.60
N LEU A 58 14.27 -15.86 -13.67
CA LEU A 58 13.19 -15.28 -14.46
C LEU A 58 13.43 -15.60 -15.94
N ARG A 59 12.38 -16.07 -16.61
CA ARG A 59 12.45 -16.59 -17.99
C ARG A 59 12.28 -15.50 -19.04
N ILE A 60 11.36 -14.57 -18.80
CA ILE A 60 10.92 -13.54 -19.75
C ILE A 60 10.98 -12.13 -19.15
N LEU A 61 10.86 -11.99 -17.83
CA LEU A 61 10.84 -10.72 -17.12
C LEU A 61 12.27 -10.30 -16.76
N GLU A 62 12.68 -9.14 -17.27
CA GLU A 62 13.89 -8.48 -16.80
C GLU A 62 13.61 -7.81 -15.45
N TYR A 63 14.34 -8.18 -14.41
CA TYR A 63 14.22 -7.55 -13.10
C TYR A 63 15.38 -6.58 -12.83
N VAL A 64 15.05 -5.36 -12.44
CA VAL A 64 16.04 -4.33 -12.06
C VAL A 64 15.62 -3.69 -10.74
N HIS A 65 16.49 -3.78 -9.73
CA HIS A 65 16.37 -2.99 -8.50
C HIS A 65 17.16 -1.68 -8.67
N LEU A 66 16.50 -0.54 -8.45
CA LEU A 66 17.14 0.77 -8.52
C LEU A 66 17.55 1.20 -7.13
N THR A 67 18.82 1.57 -6.98
CA THR A 67 19.40 2.06 -5.74
C THR A 67 19.97 3.46 -5.92
N GLY A 68 19.65 4.37 -4.99
CA GLY A 68 20.19 5.72 -4.97
C GLY A 68 21.70 5.76 -4.78
N GLN A 69 22.32 6.84 -5.23
CA GLN A 69 23.76 7.08 -5.03
C GLN A 69 24.09 7.52 -3.61
N ASP A 70 23.11 7.98 -2.83
CA ASP A 70 23.32 8.30 -1.42
C ASP A 70 23.57 7.01 -0.62
N HIS A 71 24.80 6.87 -0.13
CA HIS A 71 25.25 5.72 0.63
C HIS A 71 24.48 5.50 1.95
N ARG A 72 23.78 6.51 2.48
CA ARG A 72 23.08 6.41 3.77
C ARG A 72 21.69 5.79 3.67
N ALA A 73 20.91 6.21 2.68
CA ALA A 73 19.51 5.77 2.55
C ALA A 73 19.22 5.01 1.26
N ARG A 74 20.10 5.07 0.25
CA ARG A 74 19.96 4.42 -1.07
C ARG A 74 18.62 4.69 -1.77
N LEU A 75 17.99 5.82 -1.46
CA LEU A 75 16.69 6.23 -2.01
C LEU A 75 16.84 6.77 -3.42
N ILE A 76 15.87 6.47 -4.27
CA ILE A 76 15.83 6.96 -5.65
C ILE A 76 14.91 8.19 -5.73
N PRO A 77 15.36 9.31 -6.32
CA PRO A 77 14.46 10.39 -6.70
C PRO A 77 13.36 9.85 -7.61
N TYR A 78 12.09 10.16 -7.32
CA TYR A 78 10.95 9.63 -8.08
C TYR A 78 11.07 9.92 -9.59
N THR A 79 11.59 11.09 -9.96
CA THR A 79 11.84 11.49 -11.36
C THR A 79 12.84 10.58 -12.05
N ARG A 80 13.89 10.14 -11.36
CA ARG A 80 14.89 9.24 -11.93
C ARG A 80 14.31 7.87 -12.26
N ALA A 81 13.44 7.34 -11.40
CA ALA A 81 12.71 6.11 -11.69
C ALA A 81 11.74 6.30 -12.87
N GLU A 82 11.07 7.45 -12.94
CA GLU A 82 10.17 7.80 -14.05
C GLU A 82 10.92 7.88 -15.39
N ASP A 83 12.10 8.51 -15.43
CA ASP A 83 12.93 8.60 -16.63
C ASP A 83 13.35 7.22 -17.14
N LEU A 84 13.79 6.33 -16.24
CA LEU A 84 14.19 4.96 -16.59
C LEU A 84 13.01 4.12 -17.09
N GLN A 85 11.84 4.31 -16.48
CA GLN A 85 10.59 3.71 -16.95
C GLN A 85 10.25 4.20 -18.36
N GLU A 86 10.29 5.52 -18.58
CA GLU A 86 9.94 6.12 -19.88
C GLU A 86 10.95 5.78 -20.98
N GLN A 87 12.23 5.63 -20.66
CA GLN A 87 13.23 5.12 -21.59
C GLN A 87 12.86 3.70 -22.06
N HIS A 88 12.54 2.79 -21.13
CA HIS A 88 12.16 1.42 -21.51
C HIS A 88 10.81 1.38 -22.23
N ARG A 89 9.85 2.18 -21.78
CA ARG A 89 8.54 2.33 -22.44
C ARG A 89 8.70 2.87 -23.86
N GLY A 90 9.62 3.81 -24.08
CA GLY A 90 9.95 4.37 -25.39
C GLY A 90 10.40 3.28 -26.37
N ARG A 91 11.23 2.33 -25.92
CA ARG A 91 11.66 1.18 -26.74
C ARG A 91 10.47 0.36 -27.24
N PHE A 92 9.51 0.06 -26.37
CA PHE A 92 8.28 -0.64 -26.77
C PHE A 92 7.47 0.17 -27.78
N LEU A 93 7.30 1.47 -27.54
CA LEU A 93 6.51 2.32 -28.44
C LEU A 93 7.16 2.45 -29.82
N SER A 94 8.49 2.57 -29.88
CA SER A 94 9.25 2.56 -31.13
C SER A 94 9.11 1.23 -31.85
N TRP A 95 9.27 0.09 -31.15
CA TRP A 95 9.08 -1.24 -31.73
C TRP A 95 7.68 -1.43 -32.32
N LYS A 96 6.64 -0.98 -31.62
CA LYS A 96 5.25 -1.07 -32.08
C LYS A 96 4.93 -0.15 -33.26
N ALA A 97 5.77 0.86 -33.52
CA ALA A 97 5.59 1.77 -34.66
C ALA A 97 6.18 1.22 -35.96
N LEU A 98 7.03 0.18 -35.89
CA LEU A 98 7.60 -0.48 -37.07
C LEU A 98 6.56 -1.29 -37.84
N SER A 99 6.73 -1.36 -39.17
CA SER A 99 6.01 -2.31 -40.02
C SER A 99 6.50 -3.75 -39.77
N GLU A 100 5.73 -4.75 -40.25
CA GLU A 100 6.15 -6.15 -40.12
C GLU A 100 7.42 -6.46 -40.94
N GLU A 101 7.62 -5.80 -42.08
CA GLU A 101 8.85 -5.88 -42.88
C GLU A 101 10.06 -5.37 -42.08
N GLN A 102 9.90 -4.24 -41.38
CA GLN A 102 10.96 -3.67 -40.54
C GLN A 102 11.28 -4.52 -39.30
N LYS A 103 10.29 -5.24 -38.75
CA LYS A 103 10.52 -6.16 -37.62
C LYS A 103 11.23 -7.44 -38.06
N THR A 104 11.03 -7.86 -39.31
CA THR A 104 11.60 -9.10 -39.86
C THR A 104 12.96 -8.89 -40.54
N SER A 105 13.33 -7.65 -40.91
CA SER A 105 14.63 -7.33 -41.51
C SER A 105 15.83 -7.53 -40.57
N GLY A 106 15.61 -7.55 -39.25
CA GLY A 106 16.65 -7.70 -38.23
C GLY A 106 17.43 -6.41 -37.92
N GLU A 107 17.24 -5.33 -38.68
CA GLU A 107 17.95 -4.05 -38.51
C GLU A 107 17.64 -3.34 -37.18
N HIS A 108 16.46 -3.60 -36.61
CA HIS A 108 15.98 -2.95 -35.38
C HIS A 108 16.07 -3.84 -34.13
N GLY A 109 16.70 -5.02 -34.24
CA GLY A 109 16.84 -5.98 -33.14
C GLY A 109 15.55 -6.72 -32.80
N GLU A 110 15.44 -7.20 -31.57
CA GLU A 110 14.28 -7.95 -31.07
C GLU A 110 13.28 -7.05 -30.33
N ALA A 111 12.04 -7.56 -30.20
CA ALA A 111 11.02 -6.93 -29.37
C ALA A 111 11.52 -6.73 -27.93
N PRO A 112 11.33 -5.54 -27.32
CA PRO A 112 11.75 -5.31 -25.94
C PRO A 112 11.09 -6.31 -24.98
N LYS A 113 11.87 -6.85 -24.04
CA LYS A 113 11.37 -7.74 -23.00
C LYS A 113 10.60 -6.96 -21.94
N PRO A 114 9.57 -7.58 -21.31
CA PRO A 114 8.92 -6.98 -20.14
C PRO A 114 9.96 -6.75 -19.05
N ARG A 115 9.89 -5.62 -18.36
CA ARG A 115 10.83 -5.25 -17.31
C ARG A 115 10.12 -4.81 -16.06
N LEU A 116 10.52 -5.32 -14.91
CA LEU A 116 10.11 -4.82 -13.60
C LEU A 116 11.20 -3.91 -13.04
N LEU A 117 10.83 -2.65 -12.77
CA LEU A 117 11.62 -1.76 -11.94
C LEU A 117 11.12 -1.86 -10.50
N SER A 118 12.04 -2.07 -9.55
CA SER A 118 11.73 -1.97 -8.12
C SER A 118 12.64 -0.96 -7.45
N PHE A 119 12.11 -0.22 -6.48
CA PHE A 119 12.88 0.79 -5.76
C PHE A 119 12.18 1.26 -4.50
N GLU A 120 12.95 1.99 -3.70
CA GLU A 120 12.48 2.79 -2.58
C GLU A 120 12.68 4.27 -2.94
N ALA A 121 11.62 5.07 -2.83
CA ALA A 121 11.63 6.46 -3.30
C ALA A 121 12.10 7.43 -2.21
N GLU A 122 12.67 8.56 -2.63
CA GLU A 122 12.67 9.76 -1.79
C GLU A 122 11.23 10.21 -1.49
N PRO A 123 10.95 10.78 -0.30
CA PRO A 123 9.61 11.24 0.08
C PRO A 123 8.94 12.09 -0.99
N THR A 124 7.88 11.55 -1.60
CA THR A 124 7.18 12.14 -2.73
C THR A 124 5.68 11.87 -2.64
N PHE A 125 4.88 12.92 -2.60
CA PHE A 125 3.46 12.83 -2.85
C PHE A 125 3.20 12.91 -4.35
N THR A 126 2.42 11.97 -4.87
CA THR A 126 1.96 12.03 -6.26
C THR A 126 0.47 12.33 -6.30
N LEU A 127 0.07 13.17 -7.24
CA LEU A 127 -1.31 13.52 -7.54
C LEU A 127 -1.70 12.79 -8.83
N GLY A 128 -2.67 11.88 -8.74
CA GLY A 128 -3.15 11.13 -9.90
C GLY A 128 -4.11 11.95 -10.76
N ARG A 129 -4.55 11.39 -11.89
CA ARG A 129 -5.41 12.08 -12.88
C ARG A 129 -6.77 12.53 -12.36
N ARG A 130 -7.27 11.93 -11.27
CA ARG A 130 -8.56 12.29 -10.66
C ARG A 130 -8.42 13.33 -9.54
N GLN A 131 -7.19 13.75 -9.23
CA GLN A 131 -6.91 14.67 -8.14
C GLN A 131 -7.11 16.11 -8.59
N ASP A 132 -8.05 16.79 -7.94
CA ASP A 132 -8.23 18.24 -8.07
C ASP A 132 -6.97 18.99 -7.65
N ASP A 133 -6.88 20.24 -8.12
CA ASP A 133 -5.82 21.16 -7.71
C ASP A 133 -5.80 21.32 -6.19
N LEU A 134 -4.59 21.26 -5.62
CA LEU A 134 -4.40 21.51 -4.21
C LEU A 134 -4.49 23.01 -3.93
N THR A 135 -5.11 23.39 -2.80
CA THR A 135 -4.96 24.75 -2.27
C THR A 135 -3.51 24.99 -1.84
N ALA A 136 -3.14 26.25 -1.64
CA ALA A 136 -1.81 26.61 -1.15
C ALA A 136 -1.50 25.96 0.21
N GLU A 137 -2.49 25.90 1.10
CA GLU A 137 -2.37 25.30 2.44
C GLU A 137 -2.20 23.78 2.34
N GLN A 138 -2.98 23.11 1.48
CA GLN A 138 -2.82 21.67 1.24
C GLN A 138 -1.44 21.35 0.68
N ALA A 139 -0.98 22.12 -0.32
CA ALA A 139 0.35 21.95 -0.90
C ALA A 139 1.47 22.20 0.13
N ALA A 140 1.34 23.22 0.97
CA ALA A 140 2.29 23.51 2.05
C ALA A 140 2.32 22.39 3.11
N ARG A 141 1.16 21.86 3.50
CA ARG A 141 1.04 20.73 4.43
C ARG A 141 1.76 19.48 3.92
N LEU A 142 1.58 19.13 2.63
CA LEU A 142 2.29 18.00 2.01
C LEU A 142 3.82 18.19 2.01
N LYS A 143 4.28 19.43 1.77
CA LYS A 143 5.71 19.79 1.71
C LYS A 143 6.34 20.11 3.07
N SER A 144 5.61 20.00 4.17
CA SER A 144 6.17 20.22 5.51
C SER A 144 7.29 19.21 5.83
N PRO A 145 8.25 19.53 6.72
CA PRO A 145 9.31 18.57 7.09
C PRO A 145 8.72 17.23 7.58
N LEU A 146 9.21 16.12 7.03
CA LEU A 146 8.81 14.76 7.38
C LEU A 146 10.02 14.03 7.97
N ARG A 147 9.93 13.62 9.23
CA ARG A 147 10.91 12.75 9.87
C ARG A 147 10.61 11.31 9.48
N VAL A 148 11.57 10.68 8.81
CA VAL A 148 11.49 9.30 8.36
C VAL A 148 12.41 8.45 9.22
N SER A 149 11.88 7.33 9.70
CA SER A 149 12.61 6.29 10.43
C SER A 149 12.01 4.93 10.12
N HIS A 150 12.83 3.89 10.19
CA HIS A 150 12.42 2.50 9.94
C HIS A 150 12.60 1.61 11.17
N THR A 151 11.88 0.49 11.15
CA THR A 151 12.07 -0.60 12.11
C THR A 151 13.07 -1.65 11.60
N ARG A 152 13.40 -1.65 10.30
CA ARG A 152 14.41 -2.54 9.70
C ARG A 152 15.84 -2.27 10.21
N PRO A 153 16.73 -3.29 10.19
CA PRO A 153 18.07 -3.20 10.81
C PRO A 153 19.00 -2.13 10.23
N THR A 154 18.85 -1.79 8.95
CA THR A 154 19.52 -0.63 8.32
C THR A 154 18.84 0.66 8.78
N GLN A 155 19.05 0.98 10.06
CA GLN A 155 18.45 2.14 10.69
C GLN A 155 19.01 3.42 10.08
N PHE A 156 18.12 4.23 9.52
CA PHE A 156 18.37 5.65 9.30
C PHE A 156 17.21 6.44 9.87
N ALA A 157 17.52 7.60 10.45
CA ALA A 157 16.54 8.57 10.89
C ALA A 157 16.93 9.93 10.31
N GLN A 158 16.11 10.45 9.41
CA GLN A 158 16.40 11.70 8.69
C GLN A 158 15.13 12.48 8.41
N SER A 159 15.25 13.81 8.44
CA SER A 159 14.18 14.71 8.02
C SER A 159 14.30 15.04 6.55
N PHE A 160 13.19 14.99 5.82
CA PHE A 160 13.08 15.34 4.41
C PHE A 160 12.03 16.42 4.19
N ILE A 161 12.15 17.15 3.08
CA ILE A 161 11.08 17.98 2.54
C ILE A 161 10.46 17.20 1.38
N PRO A 162 9.24 16.64 1.51
CA PRO A 162 8.66 15.83 0.45
C PRO A 162 8.41 16.64 -0.82
N GLN A 163 8.62 16.00 -1.97
CA GLN A 163 8.20 16.56 -3.26
C GLN A 163 6.70 16.33 -3.49
N VAL A 164 6.06 17.20 -4.29
CA VAL A 164 4.67 17.01 -4.74
C VAL A 164 4.66 17.03 -6.26
N ARG A 165 4.15 15.98 -6.89
CA ARG A 165 4.17 15.83 -8.35
C ARG A 165 2.84 15.39 -8.92
N ARG A 166 2.44 15.97 -10.05
CA ARG A 166 1.37 15.40 -10.88
C ARG A 166 1.89 14.22 -11.69
N THR A 167 1.05 13.21 -11.84
CA THR A 167 1.39 11.96 -12.52
C THR A 167 0.21 11.47 -13.36
N ASN A 168 0.50 10.67 -14.38
CA ASN A 168 -0.52 10.12 -15.27
C ASN A 168 -1.23 8.87 -14.71
N ARG A 169 -0.89 8.40 -13.49
CA ARG A 169 -1.62 7.27 -12.88
C ARG A 169 -3.08 7.62 -12.65
N GLY A 170 -3.91 6.57 -12.68
CA GLY A 170 -5.22 6.63 -12.05
C GLY A 170 -5.14 6.95 -10.54
N GLY A 171 -6.28 7.25 -9.94
CA GLY A 171 -6.39 7.53 -8.51
C GLY A 171 -6.24 9.00 -8.12
N LEU A 172 -6.38 9.23 -6.81
CA LEU A 172 -6.23 10.52 -6.12
C LEU A 172 -4.79 10.66 -5.57
N THR A 173 -4.53 11.54 -4.61
CA THR A 173 -3.22 11.66 -3.94
C THR A 173 -2.75 10.35 -3.30
N THR A 174 -1.44 10.05 -3.39
CA THR A 174 -0.76 9.00 -2.60
C THR A 174 0.65 9.44 -2.24
N TYR A 175 1.28 8.72 -1.31
CA TYR A 175 2.66 8.93 -0.90
C TYR A 175 3.55 7.76 -1.35
N HIS A 176 4.78 8.11 -1.73
CA HIS A 176 5.91 7.21 -1.90
C HIS A 176 7.07 7.70 -1.06
N GLY A 177 7.82 6.78 -0.49
CA GLY A 177 8.95 7.15 0.35
C GLY A 177 9.58 5.95 0.99
N PRO A 178 10.47 6.19 1.95
CA PRO A 178 11.17 5.11 2.58
C PRO A 178 10.22 4.21 3.38
N GLY A 179 10.52 2.91 3.43
CA GLY A 179 9.67 1.87 3.98
C GLY A 179 8.62 1.36 2.99
N GLN A 180 8.53 1.92 1.78
CA GLN A 180 7.58 1.49 0.76
C GLN A 180 8.31 0.89 -0.45
N LEU A 181 7.96 -0.35 -0.78
CA LEU A 181 8.48 -1.03 -1.95
C LEU A 181 7.63 -0.68 -3.17
N VAL A 182 8.20 0.08 -4.11
CA VAL A 182 7.54 0.45 -5.37
C VAL A 182 7.95 -0.53 -6.46
N LEU A 183 6.96 -1.03 -7.22
CA LEU A 183 7.10 -2.06 -8.24
C LEU A 183 6.38 -1.61 -9.52
N TRP A 184 7.15 -1.32 -10.58
CA TRP A 184 6.66 -0.84 -11.86
C TRP A 184 6.99 -1.82 -13.00
N PRO A 185 6.08 -2.76 -13.32
CA PRO A 185 6.20 -3.57 -14.53
C PRO A 185 5.90 -2.73 -15.77
N VAL A 186 6.88 -2.63 -16.66
CA VAL A 186 6.80 -2.03 -17.99
C VAL A 186 6.77 -3.15 -19.03
N LEU A 187 5.60 -3.39 -19.59
CA LEU A 187 5.35 -4.49 -20.52
C LEU A 187 4.34 -4.08 -21.59
N ASP A 188 4.38 -4.76 -22.74
CA ASP A 188 3.32 -4.65 -23.75
C ASP A 188 2.23 -5.67 -23.43
N MET A 189 1.06 -5.21 -22.99
CA MET A 189 -0.06 -6.07 -22.62
C MET A 189 -0.53 -6.98 -23.77
N HIS A 190 -0.15 -6.67 -25.02
CA HIS A 190 -0.49 -7.46 -26.20
C HIS A 190 0.72 -8.19 -26.81
N SER A 191 1.80 -8.37 -26.05
CA SER A 191 2.96 -9.17 -26.46
C SER A 191 2.56 -10.61 -26.82
N CYS A 192 3.34 -11.26 -27.69
CA CYS A 192 3.22 -12.68 -27.98
C CYS A 192 3.93 -13.59 -26.96
N LEU A 193 4.73 -13.02 -26.05
CA LEU A 193 5.50 -13.77 -25.05
C LEU A 193 4.62 -14.36 -23.93
N TYR A 194 3.42 -13.83 -23.76
CA TYR A 194 2.45 -14.21 -22.74
C TYR A 194 1.05 -13.92 -23.27
N PRO A 195 -0.01 -14.52 -22.68
CA PRO A 195 -1.37 -14.20 -23.10
C PRO A 195 -1.67 -12.70 -22.91
N LYS A 196 -2.60 -12.17 -23.71
CA LYS A 196 -2.91 -10.74 -23.72
C LYS A 196 -3.60 -10.31 -22.40
N TYR A 197 -3.40 -9.07 -22.00
CA TYR A 197 -4.13 -8.45 -20.90
C TYR A 197 -5.13 -7.40 -21.38
N GLY A 198 -6.31 -7.41 -20.77
CA GLY A 198 -7.12 -6.20 -20.63
C GLY A 198 -6.69 -5.40 -19.39
N VAL A 199 -7.07 -4.12 -19.31
CA VAL A 199 -6.69 -3.22 -18.20
C VAL A 199 -7.09 -3.77 -16.84
N ALA A 200 -8.32 -4.27 -16.70
CA ALA A 200 -8.82 -4.86 -15.45
C ALA A 200 -8.06 -6.13 -15.08
N SER A 201 -7.81 -7.03 -16.05
CA SER A 201 -7.04 -8.26 -15.81
C SER A 201 -5.59 -7.98 -15.41
N TYR A 202 -4.96 -6.92 -15.95
CA TYR A 202 -3.61 -6.51 -15.54
C TYR A 202 -3.60 -5.96 -14.12
N ALA A 203 -4.56 -5.09 -13.76
CA ALA A 203 -4.69 -4.59 -12.41
C ALA A 203 -4.92 -5.72 -11.40
N HIS A 204 -5.83 -6.64 -11.72
CA HIS A 204 -6.11 -7.82 -10.90
C HIS A 204 -4.87 -8.72 -10.73
N HIS A 205 -4.06 -8.87 -11.77
CA HIS A 205 -2.82 -9.63 -11.68
C HIS A 205 -1.80 -8.98 -10.72
N LEU A 206 -1.64 -7.65 -10.74
CA LEU A 206 -0.79 -6.94 -9.76
C LEU A 206 -1.28 -7.16 -8.32
N GLU A 207 -2.58 -7.08 -8.11
CA GLU A 207 -3.20 -7.23 -6.79
C GLU A 207 -3.04 -8.67 -6.27
N THR A 208 -3.41 -9.67 -7.06
CA THR A 208 -3.31 -11.10 -6.67
C THR A 208 -1.87 -11.55 -6.46
N THR A 209 -0.92 -11.06 -7.28
CA THR A 209 0.52 -11.26 -7.04
C THR A 209 0.92 -10.71 -5.67
N THR A 210 0.43 -9.52 -5.33
CA THR A 210 0.74 -8.86 -4.06
C THR A 210 0.08 -9.55 -2.88
N GLN A 211 -1.17 -10.03 -3.01
CA GLN A 211 -1.83 -10.83 -1.97
C GLN A 211 -1.03 -12.11 -1.67
N ARG A 212 -0.63 -12.84 -2.72
CA ARG A 212 0.18 -14.04 -2.58
C ARG A 212 1.54 -13.75 -1.97
N PHE A 213 2.21 -12.69 -2.41
CA PHE A 213 3.46 -12.22 -1.82
C PHE A 213 3.32 -11.95 -0.32
N LEU A 214 2.29 -11.20 0.10
CA LEU A 214 2.04 -10.86 1.50
C LEU A 214 1.70 -12.09 2.35
N SER A 215 0.91 -13.00 1.81
CA SER A 215 0.54 -14.25 2.47
C SER A 215 1.76 -15.18 2.65
N GLU A 216 2.54 -15.42 1.60
CA GLU A 216 3.66 -16.37 1.63
C GLU A 216 4.86 -15.87 2.44
N ASN A 217 5.11 -14.55 2.45
CA ASN A 217 6.30 -13.99 3.11
C ASN A 217 6.02 -13.51 4.53
N PHE A 218 4.78 -13.13 4.85
CA PHE A 218 4.44 -12.50 6.13
C PHE A 218 3.22 -13.10 6.82
N GLY A 219 2.51 -14.04 6.19
CA GLY A 219 1.29 -14.62 6.74
C GLY A 219 0.12 -13.63 6.82
N ILE A 220 0.18 -12.52 6.07
CA ILE A 220 -0.85 -11.48 6.11
C ILE A 220 -1.99 -11.83 5.15
N GLU A 221 -3.17 -12.08 5.71
CA GLU A 221 -4.39 -12.27 4.93
C GLU A 221 -4.89 -10.94 4.37
N THR A 222 -5.23 -10.92 3.08
CA THR A 222 -5.62 -9.69 2.37
C THR A 222 -6.80 -9.95 1.44
N TYR A 223 -7.45 -8.87 1.01
CA TYR A 223 -8.52 -8.88 0.03
C TYR A 223 -8.37 -7.74 -0.99
N ILE A 224 -9.09 -7.85 -2.10
CA ILE A 224 -9.20 -6.82 -3.14
C ILE A 224 -10.58 -6.17 -3.02
N ALA A 225 -10.62 -4.85 -2.95
CA ALA A 225 -11.88 -4.09 -2.94
C ALA A 225 -12.28 -3.72 -4.36
N ARG A 226 -13.52 -4.05 -4.76
CA ARG A 226 -14.03 -3.85 -6.13
C ARG A 226 -13.87 -2.42 -6.65
N ASP A 227 -14.24 -1.44 -5.82
CA ASP A 227 -14.28 -0.03 -6.24
C ASP A 227 -13.04 0.76 -5.79
N GLU A 228 -12.08 0.08 -5.15
CA GLU A 228 -10.88 0.72 -4.61
C GLU A 228 -9.61 -0.08 -4.88
N PRO A 229 -8.97 0.19 -6.02
CA PRO A 229 -7.77 -0.52 -6.43
C PRO A 229 -6.67 -0.52 -5.36
N GLY A 230 -5.99 -1.66 -5.28
CA GLY A 230 -4.98 -1.96 -4.28
C GLY A 230 -5.33 -3.17 -3.43
N VAL A 231 -4.44 -3.48 -2.50
CA VAL A 231 -4.56 -4.62 -1.59
C VAL A 231 -4.85 -4.13 -0.19
N TRP A 232 -5.81 -4.79 0.45
CA TRP A 232 -6.38 -4.37 1.72
C TRP A 232 -6.30 -5.48 2.77
N VAL A 233 -6.15 -5.09 4.03
CA VAL A 233 -6.24 -5.99 5.18
C VAL A 233 -7.60 -5.75 5.85
N SER A 234 -8.38 -6.84 5.98
CA SER A 234 -9.61 -6.85 6.76
C SER A 234 -9.32 -7.58 8.06
N ILE A 235 -9.58 -6.95 9.22
CA ILE A 235 -9.57 -7.69 10.48
C ILE A 235 -11.00 -7.71 11.02
N LYS A 236 -11.38 -8.86 11.57
CA LYS A 236 -12.58 -9.21 12.36
C LYS A 236 -12.91 -8.24 13.52
N THR A 237 -12.23 -7.10 13.67
CA THR A 237 -12.34 -6.15 14.78
C THR A 237 -12.30 -4.66 14.37
N GLY A 238 -12.28 -4.28 13.08
CA GLY A 238 -12.17 -2.84 12.74
C GLY A 238 -12.26 -2.41 11.27
N ARG A 239 -11.93 -1.13 11.03
CA ARG A 239 -11.97 -0.42 9.74
C ARG A 239 -10.98 -1.01 8.72
N PRO A 240 -11.32 -1.02 7.42
CA PRO A 240 -10.45 -1.54 6.36
C PRO A 240 -9.18 -0.69 6.21
N ARG A 241 -8.04 -1.35 5.96
CA ARG A 241 -6.73 -0.69 5.86
C ARG A 241 -6.00 -1.09 4.60
N LYS A 242 -5.55 -0.11 3.83
CA LYS A 242 -4.79 -0.36 2.58
C LYS A 242 -3.34 -0.67 2.91
N ILE A 243 -2.83 -1.80 2.44
CA ILE A 243 -1.42 -2.19 2.59
C ILE A 243 -0.62 -2.01 1.29
N ALA A 244 -1.29 -2.02 0.13
CA ALA A 244 -0.65 -1.68 -1.14
C ALA A 244 -1.54 -0.81 -2.01
N ALA A 245 -0.98 0.27 -2.56
CA ALA A 245 -1.66 1.17 -3.49
C ALA A 245 -1.38 0.75 -4.94
N LEU A 246 -2.44 0.64 -5.75
CA LEU A 246 -2.32 0.37 -7.18
C LEU A 246 -2.63 1.64 -7.99
N GLY A 247 -1.73 1.97 -8.91
CA GLY A 247 -1.88 3.10 -9.82
C GLY A 247 -1.13 2.83 -11.11
N VAL A 248 -1.85 2.38 -12.14
CA VAL A 248 -1.29 2.07 -13.45
C VAL A 248 -1.63 3.13 -14.48
N HIS A 249 -0.79 3.22 -15.50
CA HIS A 249 -1.05 3.95 -16.73
C HIS A 249 -0.68 3.05 -17.91
N HIS A 250 -1.29 3.27 -19.07
CA HIS A 250 -0.88 2.58 -20.30
C HIS A 250 -1.03 3.49 -21.51
N ARG A 251 -0.15 3.30 -22.50
CA ARG A 251 -0.22 3.97 -23.80
C ARG A 251 0.07 2.94 -24.88
N ARG A 252 -0.81 2.83 -25.88
CA ARG A 252 -0.71 1.77 -26.93
C ARG A 252 -0.46 0.38 -26.33
N TYR A 253 -1.18 0.05 -25.25
CA TYR A 253 -1.04 -1.20 -24.49
C TYR A 253 0.29 -1.40 -23.76
N VAL A 254 1.21 -0.44 -23.77
CA VAL A 254 2.44 -0.50 -22.99
C VAL A 254 2.21 0.12 -21.61
N THR A 255 2.50 -0.63 -20.55
CA THR A 255 2.24 -0.24 -19.16
C THR A 255 3.28 0.74 -18.62
N ALA A 256 2.89 1.44 -17.57
CA ALA A 256 3.70 2.37 -16.80
C ALA A 256 3.16 2.40 -15.37
N LEU A 257 4.03 2.76 -14.41
CA LEU A 257 3.74 2.76 -12.98
C LEU A 257 3.38 1.33 -12.51
N GLY A 258 2.59 1.17 -11.45
CA GLY A 258 2.33 -0.17 -10.93
C GLY A 258 1.73 -0.18 -9.53
N ILE A 259 2.40 -0.91 -8.63
CA ILE A 259 1.95 -1.13 -7.26
C ILE A 259 3.01 -0.66 -6.27
N ALA A 260 2.58 -0.15 -5.13
CA ALA A 260 3.45 0.27 -4.03
C ALA A 260 3.01 -0.40 -2.74
N ILE A 261 3.88 -1.24 -2.16
CA ILE A 261 3.60 -2.05 -0.98
C ILE A 261 4.21 -1.36 0.24
N ASN A 262 3.38 -1.11 1.25
CA ASN A 262 3.82 -0.55 2.52
C ASN A 262 4.48 -1.65 3.35
N LEU A 263 5.81 -1.65 3.39
CA LEU A 263 6.58 -2.66 4.12
C LEU A 263 6.90 -2.18 5.54
N ASP A 264 7.59 -1.06 5.65
CA ASP A 264 8.11 -0.49 6.91
C ASP A 264 7.94 1.03 6.94
N ILE A 265 6.87 1.51 6.30
CA ILE A 265 6.48 2.91 6.31
C ILE A 265 5.66 3.20 7.59
N PRO A 266 5.88 4.35 8.26
CA PRO A 266 5.02 4.79 9.35
C PRO A 266 3.58 4.99 8.90
N VAL A 267 2.64 4.43 9.66
CA VAL A 267 1.19 4.53 9.40
C VAL A 267 0.39 5.06 10.60
N THR A 268 1.10 5.36 11.70
CA THR A 268 0.57 5.93 12.94
C THR A 268 1.43 7.11 13.38
N GLY A 269 0.92 7.93 14.30
CA GLY A 269 1.59 9.14 14.77
C GLY A 269 1.07 10.39 14.06
N ASP A 270 1.60 11.54 14.47
CA ASP A 270 1.25 12.84 13.90
C ASP A 270 1.88 13.06 12.50
N GLU A 271 1.50 14.14 11.85
CA GLU A 271 1.94 14.48 10.49
C GLU A 271 3.46 14.66 10.33
N SER A 272 4.20 14.92 11.41
CA SER A 272 5.66 15.06 11.34
C SER A 272 6.36 13.72 11.05
N VAL A 273 5.70 12.58 11.32
CA VAL A 273 6.22 11.23 11.08
C VAL A 273 5.34 10.39 10.14
N ASN A 274 4.03 10.64 10.12
CA ASN A 274 3.05 9.87 9.37
C ASN A 274 2.65 10.64 8.09
N PRO A 275 3.14 10.24 6.90
CA PRO A 275 2.82 10.95 5.66
C PRO A 275 1.33 10.83 5.28
N TRP A 276 0.65 9.78 5.73
CA TRP A 276 -0.76 9.52 5.44
C TRP A 276 -1.71 10.45 6.22
N ALA A 277 -1.24 11.05 7.31
CA ALA A 277 -2.01 12.01 8.10
C ALA A 277 -2.10 13.41 7.43
N ARG A 278 -1.33 13.66 6.37
CA ARG A 278 -1.22 14.98 5.72
C ARG A 278 -2.28 15.24 4.64
N PHE A 279 -3.00 14.20 4.23
CA PHE A 279 -4.06 14.26 3.22
C PHE A 279 -5.15 13.27 3.56
N VAL A 280 -6.34 13.43 2.98
CA VAL A 280 -7.42 12.46 3.12
C VAL A 280 -7.23 11.37 2.05
N PRO A 281 -6.85 10.13 2.41
CA PRO A 281 -6.69 9.08 1.43
C PRO A 281 -8.06 8.70 0.88
N CYS A 282 -8.22 8.74 -0.44
CA CYS A 282 -9.41 8.25 -1.14
C CYS A 282 -10.76 8.92 -0.77
N GLY A 283 -10.76 10.15 -0.24
CA GLY A 283 -11.98 10.99 -0.13
C GLY A 283 -13.11 10.46 0.75
N LEU A 284 -12.86 9.48 1.62
CA LEU A 284 -13.89 8.87 2.48
C LEU A 284 -13.37 8.73 3.90
N ASP A 285 -14.12 9.29 4.84
CA ASP A 285 -13.93 9.08 6.27
C ASP A 285 -13.98 7.57 6.59
N GLY A 286 -13.00 7.09 7.35
CA GLY A 286 -13.04 5.74 7.93
C GLY A 286 -12.19 4.66 7.25
N LYS A 287 -11.35 4.99 6.27
CA LYS A 287 -10.35 4.06 5.72
C LYS A 287 -8.95 4.46 6.15
N LEU A 288 -8.16 3.49 6.58
CA LEU A 288 -6.79 3.74 7.04
C LEU A 288 -5.78 3.14 6.07
N VAL A 289 -4.51 3.41 6.35
CA VAL A 289 -3.37 2.78 5.70
C VAL A 289 -2.67 1.89 6.74
N THR A 290 -2.07 0.81 6.29
CA THR A 290 -1.25 -0.07 7.12
C THR A 290 0.05 -0.44 6.41
N SER A 291 0.97 -1.10 7.12
CA SER A 291 2.24 -1.61 6.61
C SER A 291 2.50 -3.02 7.15
N VAL A 292 3.38 -3.78 6.50
CA VAL A 292 3.79 -5.10 6.99
C VAL A 292 4.32 -5.01 8.42
N ALA A 293 5.20 -4.04 8.70
CA ALA A 293 5.71 -3.78 10.04
C ALA A 293 4.58 -3.58 11.07
N ALA A 294 3.53 -2.82 10.74
CA ALA A 294 2.40 -2.63 11.63
C ALA A 294 1.60 -3.93 11.85
N GLU A 295 1.33 -4.70 10.80
CA GLU A 295 0.53 -5.93 10.88
C GLU A 295 1.27 -7.09 11.58
N VAL A 296 2.62 -7.11 11.57
CA VAL A 296 3.44 -8.10 12.30
C VAL A 296 3.95 -7.60 13.66
N GLY A 297 3.43 -6.45 14.13
CA GLY A 297 3.75 -5.90 15.46
C GLY A 297 5.19 -5.38 15.61
N GLY A 298 5.80 -4.87 14.54
CA GLY A 298 7.14 -4.28 14.53
C GLY A 298 8.30 -5.28 14.45
N HIS A 299 8.01 -6.59 14.39
CA HIS A 299 9.01 -7.65 14.36
C HIS A 299 9.34 -8.05 12.92
N LEU A 300 9.99 -7.15 12.18
CA LEU A 300 10.51 -7.52 10.86
C LEU A 300 11.65 -8.57 11.02
N PRO A 301 11.65 -9.63 10.20
CA PRO A 301 12.63 -10.70 10.34
C PRO A 301 14.06 -10.23 10.06
N HIS A 302 15.05 -10.90 10.66
CA HIS A 302 16.45 -10.73 10.27
C HIS A 302 16.64 -11.06 8.78
N GLY A 303 17.40 -10.21 8.08
CA GLY A 303 17.57 -10.33 6.62
C GLY A 303 16.49 -9.63 5.79
N PHE A 304 15.63 -8.81 6.40
CA PHE A 304 14.65 -7.98 5.69
C PHE A 304 15.31 -7.03 4.67
N ASP A 305 15.39 -7.50 3.43
CA ASP A 305 16.01 -6.79 2.31
C ASP A 305 14.99 -6.51 1.20
N PHE A 306 14.99 -5.27 0.70
CA PHE A 306 14.01 -4.81 -0.28
C PHE A 306 14.25 -5.41 -1.66
N GLU A 307 15.51 -5.59 -2.06
CA GLU A 307 15.87 -6.19 -3.35
C GLU A 307 15.45 -7.66 -3.37
N ASP A 308 15.74 -8.41 -2.31
CA ASP A 308 15.33 -9.80 -2.18
C ASP A 308 13.79 -9.96 -2.19
N LEU A 309 13.09 -9.12 -1.43
CA LEU A 309 11.62 -9.13 -1.40
C LEU A 309 11.02 -8.77 -2.77
N ALA A 310 11.59 -7.78 -3.45
CA ALA A 310 11.18 -7.40 -4.80
C ALA A 310 11.46 -8.51 -5.81
N GLY A 311 12.59 -9.22 -5.69
CA GLY A 311 12.90 -10.40 -6.50
C GLY A 311 11.90 -11.54 -6.32
N ARG A 312 11.45 -11.80 -5.08
CA ARG A 312 10.37 -12.77 -4.82
C ARG A 312 9.04 -12.33 -5.42
N TRP A 313 8.69 -11.06 -5.30
CA TRP A 313 7.50 -10.53 -5.96
C TRP A 313 7.59 -10.66 -7.48
N ALA A 314 8.77 -10.39 -8.07
CA ALA A 314 9.02 -10.53 -9.51
C ALA A 314 8.80 -11.97 -9.99
N ALA A 315 9.24 -12.96 -9.21
CA ALA A 315 9.03 -14.38 -9.50
C ALA A 315 7.53 -14.74 -9.54
N LEU A 316 6.78 -14.30 -8.53
CA LEU A 316 5.33 -14.52 -8.45
C LEU A 316 4.59 -13.82 -9.60
N PHE A 317 5.04 -12.62 -9.96
CA PHE A 317 4.48 -11.86 -11.08
C PHE A 317 4.72 -12.57 -12.41
N GLU A 318 5.95 -13.04 -12.68
CA GLU A 318 6.24 -13.79 -13.91
C GLU A 318 5.48 -15.11 -13.97
N GLU A 319 5.35 -15.82 -12.85
CA GLU A 319 4.54 -17.04 -12.78
C GLU A 319 3.10 -16.76 -13.25
N GLY A 320 2.46 -15.71 -12.73
CA GLY A 320 1.14 -15.30 -13.17
C GLY A 320 1.11 -14.75 -14.60
N MET A 321 2.22 -14.20 -15.11
CA MET A 321 2.34 -13.80 -16.52
C MET A 321 2.30 -14.97 -17.48
N LEU A 322 2.68 -16.17 -17.04
CA LEU A 322 2.68 -17.39 -17.85
C LEU A 322 1.43 -18.25 -17.60
N ASP A 323 0.72 -18.03 -16.51
CA ASP A 323 -0.50 -18.74 -16.16
C ASP A 323 -1.70 -18.26 -16.99
N VAL A 324 -2.30 -19.19 -17.75
CA VAL A 324 -3.43 -18.93 -18.65
C VAL A 324 -4.78 -19.04 -17.91
N GLU A 325 -4.84 -19.82 -16.83
CA GLU A 325 -6.10 -20.15 -16.12
C GLU A 325 -6.54 -19.03 -15.18
N LYS A 326 -5.59 -18.33 -14.56
CA LYS A 326 -5.83 -17.22 -13.61
C LYS A 326 -6.44 -15.95 -14.23
N ARG A 327 -6.86 -15.96 -15.51
CA ARG A 327 -7.31 -14.77 -16.25
C ARG A 327 -8.80 -14.69 -16.56
N ARG A 328 -9.60 -15.67 -16.15
CA ARG A 328 -11.06 -15.69 -16.39
C ARG A 328 -11.86 -14.67 -15.54
N TRP A 329 -11.20 -13.71 -14.90
CA TRP A 329 -11.88 -12.64 -14.19
C TRP A 329 -12.57 -11.68 -15.18
N GLY A 330 -13.90 -11.73 -15.20
CA GLY A 330 -14.75 -10.83 -16.00
C GLY A 330 -15.26 -11.37 -17.34
N SER A 331 -14.95 -12.60 -17.74
CA SER A 331 -15.49 -13.19 -18.98
C SER A 331 -16.78 -14.00 -18.79
N THR A 332 -17.17 -14.33 -17.56
CA THR A 332 -18.35 -15.16 -17.28
C THR A 332 -19.58 -14.39 -16.79
N GLU A 333 -19.45 -13.16 -16.27
CA GLU A 333 -20.61 -12.38 -15.81
C GLU A 333 -21.18 -11.41 -16.85
N ALA A 334 -20.51 -11.21 -17.99
CA ALA A 334 -20.97 -10.31 -19.05
C ALA A 334 -21.85 -11.00 -20.11
N GLN A 335 -22.09 -12.32 -20.02
CA GLN A 335 -22.91 -13.07 -20.98
C GLN A 335 -24.31 -13.44 -20.47
N ASP A 336 -24.63 -13.24 -19.19
CA ASP A 336 -25.91 -13.67 -18.58
C ASP A 336 -26.89 -12.53 -18.19
N LEU A 337 -26.63 -11.28 -18.61
CA LEU A 337 -27.60 -10.17 -18.44
C LEU A 337 -28.19 -9.68 -19.77
N GLY A 338 -28.27 -10.57 -20.75
CA GLY A 338 -28.88 -10.31 -22.05
C GLY A 338 -29.90 -11.38 -22.44
N ARG A 339 -30.92 -11.61 -21.62
CA ARG A 339 -32.24 -12.14 -22.03
C ARG A 339 -33.34 -11.60 -21.13
#